data_AF-A0A1S9RUF5-F1
#
_entry.id   AF-A0A1S9RUF5-F1
#
_cell.length_a   1.000
_cell.length_b   1.000
_cell.length_c   1.000
_cell.angle_alpha   90.00
_cell.angle_beta   90.00
_cell.angle_gamma   90.00
#
_symmetry.space_group_name_H-M   'P 1'
#
loop_
_entity.id
_entity.type
_entity.pdbx_description
1 polymer ?
#
loop_
_entity_poly.entity_id
_entity_poly.type
_entity_poly.pdbx_seq_one_letter_code
_entity_poly.pdbx_strand_id
1 'polypeptide(L)'
;MRPGRRPHRATECQPHRSSQLRGSEDLINSKPANLPKLQLPPETNLNPPESISLYNCLFSVNMPPKHIAIVTSSTRTPRLNPTITQYVYDVLTNDPTLPTRKPSPTSADTVDTDPRHITFTIIDLAKQSLPLYDESVIPASLPADNPTPHYTRPHTRAWSAVVREYDAFIFVTPQYNWSIPASLKNALDYLFHEWKGKPAGIVSYGSKGGGKATDHLRGVLTGLRMRVVGTAPGLVVKFTGLPIGAASEEEVKVELDERDVEGWRESGVEGILRNMGMELVCELDKE
;
A
#
# COMPACT_ATOMS: atom_id res chain seq x y z
N MET A 1 -45.47 45.54 27.38
CA MET A 1 -44.66 44.40 26.89
C MET A 1 -45.37 43.69 25.74
N ARG A 2 -45.05 44.08 24.50
CA ARG A 2 -45.02 43.25 23.28
C ARG A 2 -44.17 44.02 22.26
N PRO A 3 -43.15 43.39 21.67
CA PRO A 3 -42.97 43.49 20.21
C PRO A 3 -42.59 42.11 19.63
N GLY A 4 -43.11 41.64 18.50
CA GLY A 4 -42.96 42.22 17.16
C GLY A 4 -42.15 41.21 16.33
N ARG A 5 -42.84 40.31 15.62
CA ARG A 5 -42.22 39.30 14.74
C ARG A 5 -41.44 39.99 13.62
N ARG A 6 -40.17 39.66 13.44
CA ARG A 6 -39.37 40.03 12.26
C ARG A 6 -39.44 38.92 11.21
N PRO A 7 -39.65 39.23 9.91
CA PRO A 7 -39.43 38.28 8.84
C PRO A 7 -37.93 38.26 8.44
N HIS A 8 -37.39 37.05 8.20
CA HIS A 8 -36.04 36.89 7.66
C HIS A 8 -36.03 37.25 6.17
N ARG A 9 -35.21 38.25 5.84
CA ARG A 9 -34.98 38.79 4.50
C ARG A 9 -33.97 37.90 3.79
N ALA A 10 -34.32 37.43 2.59
CA ALA A 10 -33.40 36.74 1.69
C ALA A 10 -32.25 37.68 1.30
N THR A 11 -31.01 37.21 1.44
CA THR A 11 -29.82 37.95 1.04
C THR A 11 -29.60 37.76 -0.46
N GLU A 12 -29.73 38.86 -1.20
CA GLU A 12 -29.51 38.96 -2.64
C GLU A 12 -27.99 38.92 -2.93
N CYS A 13 -27.52 37.93 -3.70
CA CYS A 13 -26.14 37.87 -4.18
C CYS A 13 -25.91 38.93 -5.26
N GLN A 14 -25.05 39.91 -5.00
CA GLN A 14 -24.63 40.86 -6.03
C GLN A 14 -23.60 40.23 -7.01
N PRO A 15 -23.68 40.53 -8.31
CA PRO A 15 -22.72 40.02 -9.29
C PRO A 15 -21.39 40.79 -9.23
N HIS A 16 -20.28 40.06 -9.09
CA HIS A 16 -18.94 40.63 -9.19
C HIS A 16 -18.65 41.11 -10.61
N ARG A 17 -18.29 42.40 -10.73
CA ARG A 17 -17.80 43.08 -11.94
C ARG A 17 -16.49 42.44 -12.41
N SER A 18 -16.45 42.02 -13.66
CA SER A 18 -15.24 41.60 -14.37
C SER A 18 -14.35 42.81 -14.69
N SER A 19 -13.18 42.90 -14.07
CA SER A 19 -12.13 43.84 -14.47
C SER A 19 -11.36 43.24 -15.65
N GLN A 20 -11.55 43.82 -16.83
CA GLN A 20 -10.75 43.57 -18.03
C GLN A 20 -9.26 43.85 -17.75
N LEU A 21 -8.42 42.82 -17.81
CA LEU A 21 -6.98 42.99 -18.00
C LEU A 21 -6.71 43.13 -19.50
N ARG A 22 -6.47 44.37 -19.94
CA ARG A 22 -5.81 44.65 -21.22
C ARG A 22 -4.32 44.42 -21.06
N GLY A 23 -3.71 43.71 -22.00
CA GLY A 23 -2.26 43.64 -22.12
C GLY A 23 -1.76 42.24 -22.47
N SER A 24 -2.09 41.75 -23.66
CA SER A 24 -1.51 40.51 -24.19
C SER A 24 -1.43 40.53 -25.73
N GLU A 25 -0.87 41.59 -26.31
CA GLU A 25 -0.63 41.67 -27.76
C GLU A 25 0.80 42.09 -28.17
N ASP A 26 1.76 42.21 -27.24
CA ASP A 26 3.13 42.68 -27.57
C ASP A 26 4.26 41.64 -27.37
N LEU A 27 3.96 40.33 -27.45
CA LEU A 27 5.00 39.27 -27.34
C LEU A 27 5.17 38.40 -28.58
N ILE A 28 4.49 38.71 -29.68
CA ILE A 28 4.56 37.95 -30.95
C ILE A 28 5.41 38.72 -31.97
N ASN A 29 6.67 39.09 -31.64
CA ASN A 29 7.66 39.50 -32.66
C ASN A 29 9.11 39.67 -32.15
N SER A 30 9.64 38.73 -31.36
CA SER A 30 11.09 38.68 -31.12
C SER A 30 11.73 37.51 -31.88
N LYS A 31 12.70 37.83 -32.76
CA LYS A 31 13.54 36.86 -33.48
C LYS A 31 14.31 35.99 -32.46
N PRO A 32 14.53 34.69 -32.71
CA PRO A 32 15.30 33.86 -31.80
C PRO A 32 16.77 34.30 -31.78
N ALA A 33 17.28 34.63 -30.58
CA ALA A 33 18.69 34.85 -30.34
C ALA A 33 19.47 33.54 -30.53
N ASN A 34 20.62 33.64 -31.21
CA ASN A 34 21.52 32.53 -31.50
C ASN A 34 22.14 32.00 -30.19
N LEU A 35 21.65 30.86 -29.69
CA LEU A 35 22.24 30.17 -28.53
C LEU A 35 23.49 29.40 -28.97
N PRO A 36 24.63 29.49 -28.24
CA PRO A 36 25.81 28.72 -28.57
C PRO A 36 25.53 27.22 -28.37
N LYS A 37 25.96 26.39 -29.33
CA LYS A 37 25.86 24.93 -29.24
C LYS A 37 26.64 24.45 -28.01
N LEU A 38 25.92 23.90 -27.02
CA LEU A 38 26.53 23.21 -25.89
C LEU A 38 27.18 21.93 -26.42
N GLN A 39 28.51 21.85 -26.37
CA GLN A 39 29.24 20.63 -26.70
C GLN A 39 29.02 19.62 -25.55
N LEU A 40 28.42 18.47 -25.85
CA LEU A 40 28.29 17.38 -24.86
C LEU A 40 29.68 16.81 -24.54
N PRO A 41 29.99 16.53 -23.26
CA PRO A 41 31.25 15.89 -22.90
C PRO A 41 31.31 14.44 -23.40
N PRO A 42 32.51 13.88 -23.62
CA PRO A 42 32.67 12.51 -24.12
C PRO A 42 32.12 11.50 -23.09
N GLU A 43 31.48 10.45 -23.61
CA GLU A 43 30.87 9.38 -22.82
C GLU A 43 31.88 8.77 -21.84
N THR A 44 31.74 9.13 -20.56
CA THR A 44 32.41 8.42 -19.48
C THR A 44 31.66 7.12 -19.25
N ASN A 45 32.34 6.01 -19.54
CA ASN A 45 31.96 4.64 -19.29
C ASN A 45 31.50 4.46 -17.83
N LEU A 46 30.19 4.56 -17.59
CA LEU A 46 29.54 4.25 -16.33
C LEU A 46 29.27 2.75 -16.32
N ASN A 47 30.18 1.98 -15.74
CA ASN A 47 29.84 0.64 -15.26
C ASN A 47 28.69 0.79 -14.24
N PRO A 48 27.60 0.02 -14.33
CA PRO A 48 26.49 0.14 -13.39
C PRO A 48 26.86 -0.50 -12.03
N PRO A 49 26.75 0.20 -10.89
CA PRO A 49 26.90 -0.42 -9.58
C PRO A 49 25.52 -0.63 -8.95
N GLU A 50 24.70 -1.56 -9.47
CA GLU A 50 23.42 -1.91 -8.80
C GLU A 50 23.10 -3.42 -8.77
N SER A 51 23.78 -4.26 -9.57
CA SER A 51 23.48 -5.71 -9.60
C SER A 51 24.10 -6.52 -8.46
N ILE A 52 25.14 -6.00 -7.80
CA ILE A 52 25.86 -6.72 -6.71
C ILE A 52 25.09 -6.64 -5.38
N SER A 53 24.28 -5.59 -5.16
CA SER A 53 23.58 -5.38 -3.88
C SER A 53 22.42 -6.36 -3.65
N LEU A 54 21.69 -6.74 -4.70
CA LEU A 54 20.55 -7.66 -4.60
C LEU A 54 20.99 -9.12 -4.42
N TYR A 55 22.11 -9.51 -5.04
CA TYR A 55 22.68 -10.85 -4.91
C TYR A 55 23.13 -11.08 -3.45
N ASN A 56 23.88 -10.15 -2.84
CA ASN A 56 24.40 -10.33 -1.49
C ASN A 56 23.34 -10.46 -0.38
N CYS A 57 22.17 -9.85 -0.55
CA CYS A 57 21.05 -9.99 0.39
C CYS A 57 20.49 -11.42 0.37
N LEU A 58 20.34 -12.00 -0.83
CA LEU A 58 19.80 -13.35 -0.98
C LEU A 58 20.67 -14.46 -0.37
N PHE A 59 21.99 -14.30 -0.18
CA PHE A 59 22.88 -15.42 0.20
C PHE A 59 23.29 -15.47 1.69
N SER A 60 22.58 -14.77 2.58
CA SER A 60 22.81 -14.93 4.02
C SER A 60 22.33 -16.30 4.53
N VAL A 61 23.28 -17.22 4.73
CA VAL A 61 23.05 -18.64 5.08
C VAL A 61 22.61 -18.91 6.53
N ASN A 62 22.31 -17.87 7.32
CA ASN A 62 22.06 -18.00 8.76
C ASN A 62 20.84 -17.20 9.26
N MET A 63 19.80 -17.11 8.44
CA MET A 63 18.56 -16.42 8.78
C MET A 63 17.58 -17.36 9.50
N PRO A 64 16.87 -16.91 10.54
CA PRO A 64 15.69 -17.64 11.01
C PRO A 64 14.56 -17.50 9.99
N PRO A 65 13.57 -18.43 9.98
CA PRO A 65 12.38 -18.29 9.15
C PRO A 65 11.70 -16.92 9.34
N LYS A 66 11.32 -16.29 8.22
CA LYS A 66 10.68 -14.97 8.20
C LYS A 66 9.24 -15.05 7.74
N HIS A 67 8.38 -14.34 8.45
CA HIS A 67 6.94 -14.37 8.22
C HIS A 67 6.49 -13.01 7.68
N ILE A 68 5.95 -12.99 6.45
CA ILE A 68 5.48 -11.78 5.79
C ILE A 68 3.96 -11.82 5.66
N ALA A 69 3.30 -10.79 6.19
CA ALA A 69 1.86 -10.64 6.06
C ALA A 69 1.49 -9.92 4.77
N ILE A 70 0.56 -10.46 3.98
CA ILE A 70 -0.09 -9.76 2.87
C ILE A 70 -1.48 -9.31 3.34
N VAL A 71 -1.66 -8.00 3.51
CA VAL A 71 -2.82 -7.41 4.16
C VAL A 71 -3.90 -7.06 3.14
N THR A 72 -5.04 -7.74 3.22
CA THR A 72 -6.28 -7.33 2.57
C THR A 72 -6.89 -6.17 3.37
N SER A 73 -6.92 -5.00 2.77
CA SER A 73 -7.14 -3.73 3.47
C SER A 73 -8.58 -3.20 3.44
N SER A 74 -9.42 -3.64 2.50
CA SER A 74 -10.79 -3.15 2.30
C SER A 74 -11.85 -4.06 2.92
N THR A 75 -12.81 -3.46 3.60
CA THR A 75 -13.96 -4.15 4.21
C THR A 75 -15.31 -3.88 3.52
N ARG A 76 -15.37 -3.09 2.43
CA ARG A 76 -16.64 -2.79 1.72
C ARG A 76 -17.20 -4.03 1.02
N THR A 77 -18.49 -4.31 1.10
CA THR A 77 -19.14 -5.34 0.28
C THR A 77 -19.79 -4.75 -0.98
N PRO A 78 -19.73 -5.43 -2.13
CA PRO A 78 -18.93 -6.64 -2.41
C PRO A 78 -17.43 -6.35 -2.55
N ARG A 79 -16.60 -7.38 -2.29
CA ARG A 79 -15.16 -7.25 -2.05
C ARG A 79 -14.31 -7.78 -3.21
N LEU A 80 -13.70 -6.87 -3.96
CA LEU A 80 -12.64 -7.20 -4.95
C LEU A 80 -11.24 -7.36 -4.31
N ASN A 81 -11.01 -6.72 -3.16
CA ASN A 81 -9.68 -6.70 -2.56
C ASN A 81 -9.13 -8.09 -2.19
N PRO A 82 -9.92 -9.04 -1.65
CA PRO A 82 -9.43 -10.40 -1.35
C PRO A 82 -8.90 -11.12 -2.59
N THR A 83 -9.57 -11.00 -3.74
CA THR A 83 -9.12 -11.68 -4.98
C THR A 83 -7.87 -11.05 -5.57
N ILE A 84 -7.73 -9.73 -5.52
CA ILE A 84 -6.45 -9.07 -5.87
C ILE A 84 -5.34 -9.48 -4.89
N THR A 85 -5.65 -9.60 -3.60
CA THR A 85 -4.67 -10.02 -2.59
C THR A 85 -4.20 -11.45 -2.84
N GLN A 86 -5.11 -12.35 -3.23
CA GLN A 86 -4.77 -13.71 -3.63
C GLN A 86 -3.87 -13.72 -4.88
N TYR A 87 -4.18 -12.91 -5.89
CA TYR A 87 -3.31 -12.76 -7.07
C TYR A 87 -1.89 -12.33 -6.69
N VAL A 88 -1.74 -11.34 -5.80
CA VAL A 88 -0.43 -10.90 -5.29
C VAL A 88 0.29 -12.04 -4.54
N TYR A 89 -0.43 -12.76 -3.68
CA TYR A 89 0.10 -13.93 -2.97
C TYR A 89 0.62 -14.98 -3.94
N ASP A 90 -0.16 -15.30 -4.98
CA ASP A 90 0.19 -16.33 -5.96
C ASP A 90 1.41 -15.93 -6.79
N VAL A 91 1.52 -14.66 -7.21
CA VAL A 91 2.69 -14.16 -7.96
C VAL A 91 3.98 -14.27 -7.14
N LEU A 92 3.93 -13.85 -5.85
CA LEU A 92 5.08 -13.84 -4.96
C LEU A 92 5.48 -15.26 -4.51
N THR A 93 4.52 -16.10 -4.17
CA THR A 93 4.77 -17.48 -3.69
C THR A 93 5.22 -18.42 -4.82
N ASN A 94 4.90 -18.09 -6.07
CA ASN A 94 5.37 -18.85 -7.24
C ASN A 94 6.65 -18.26 -7.85
N ASP A 95 7.27 -17.27 -7.22
CA ASP A 95 8.53 -16.70 -7.69
C ASP A 95 9.72 -17.63 -7.40
N PRO A 96 10.44 -18.15 -8.41
CA PRO A 96 11.63 -18.96 -8.17
C PRO A 96 12.81 -18.14 -7.59
N THR A 97 12.75 -16.81 -7.65
CA THR A 97 13.82 -15.92 -7.14
C THR A 97 13.66 -15.57 -5.66
N LEU A 98 12.47 -15.77 -5.09
CA LEU A 98 12.21 -15.58 -3.67
C LEU A 98 12.37 -16.92 -2.92
N PRO A 99 13.02 -16.95 -1.74
CA PRO A 99 13.21 -18.18 -0.96
C PRO A 99 11.93 -18.58 -0.19
N THR A 100 10.85 -18.89 -0.92
CA THR A 100 9.51 -19.13 -0.34
C THR A 100 9.19 -20.61 -0.10
N ARG A 101 8.51 -20.94 1.02
CA ARG A 101 7.76 -22.22 1.12
C ARG A 101 6.52 -22.15 0.27
N LYS A 102 6.17 -23.28 -0.33
CA LYS A 102 4.76 -23.58 -0.64
C LYS A 102 4.15 -24.39 0.51
N PRO A 103 2.97 -24.02 1.03
CA PRO A 103 2.22 -24.92 1.90
C PRO A 103 1.81 -26.16 1.09
N SER A 104 2.56 -27.26 1.26
CA SER A 104 2.22 -28.56 0.65
C SER A 104 1.09 -29.21 1.45
N PRO A 105 -0.02 -29.64 0.80
CA PRO A 105 -1.09 -30.39 1.48
C PRO A 105 -0.69 -31.83 1.84
N THR A 106 0.43 -32.35 1.30
CA THR A 106 0.89 -33.73 1.47
C THR A 106 2.40 -33.82 1.32
N SER A 107 3.15 -33.52 2.38
CA SER A 107 4.51 -34.04 2.56
C SER A 107 5.06 -33.66 3.94
N ALA A 108 4.96 -34.60 4.87
CA ALA A 108 5.70 -34.56 6.13
C ALA A 108 7.22 -34.81 5.94
N ASP A 109 7.70 -35.11 4.73
CA ASP A 109 9.01 -35.75 4.52
C ASP A 109 10.00 -35.00 3.62
N THR A 110 9.74 -33.78 3.16
CA THR A 110 10.81 -32.92 2.64
C THR A 110 11.23 -31.97 3.75
N VAL A 111 12.28 -32.34 4.49
CA VAL A 111 12.96 -31.42 5.40
C VAL A 111 13.49 -30.27 4.54
N ASP A 112 12.80 -29.14 4.59
CA ASP A 112 13.26 -27.91 3.99
C ASP A 112 14.57 -27.52 4.69
N THR A 113 15.66 -27.58 3.94
CA THR A 113 17.01 -27.31 4.44
C THR A 113 17.48 -25.92 4.05
N ASP A 114 16.64 -25.09 3.40
CA ASP A 114 17.01 -23.70 3.14
C ASP A 114 16.81 -22.87 4.42
N PRO A 115 17.89 -22.35 5.02
CA PRO A 115 17.77 -21.50 6.20
C PRO A 115 17.01 -20.20 5.93
N ARG A 116 16.87 -19.74 4.67
CA ARG A 116 16.30 -18.41 4.32
C ARG A 116 14.79 -18.41 4.15
N HIS A 117 14.11 -19.23 4.92
CA HIS A 117 12.73 -19.61 4.68
C HIS A 117 11.72 -18.46 4.84
N ILE A 118 11.07 -18.02 3.76
CA ILE A 118 10.00 -17.01 3.80
C ILE A 118 8.64 -17.67 3.67
N THR A 119 7.73 -17.35 4.59
CA THR A 119 6.32 -17.72 4.51
C THR A 119 5.46 -16.47 4.37
N PHE A 120 4.62 -16.45 3.32
CA PHE A 120 3.57 -15.46 3.17
C PHE A 120 2.28 -15.93 3.84
N THR A 121 1.59 -15.03 4.54
CA THR A 121 0.25 -15.27 5.10
C THR A 121 -0.67 -14.11 4.77
N ILE A 122 -1.90 -14.40 4.34
CA ILE A 122 -2.89 -13.35 4.09
C ILE A 122 -3.57 -12.98 5.41
N ILE A 123 -3.54 -11.70 5.76
CA ILE A 123 -4.33 -11.12 6.85
C ILE A 123 -5.48 -10.33 6.25
N ASP A 124 -6.71 -10.68 6.61
CA ASP A 124 -7.88 -9.93 6.20
C ASP A 124 -8.35 -9.00 7.34
N LEU A 125 -8.29 -7.69 7.10
CA LEU A 125 -8.76 -6.67 8.06
C LEU A 125 -10.26 -6.79 8.36
N ALA A 126 -11.08 -7.30 7.43
CA ALA A 126 -12.49 -7.54 7.69
C ALA A 126 -12.69 -8.59 8.81
N LYS A 127 -11.81 -9.60 8.86
CA LYS A 127 -11.87 -10.67 9.87
C LYS A 127 -11.39 -10.23 11.25
N GLN A 128 -10.59 -9.16 11.31
CA GLN A 128 -10.12 -8.61 12.60
C GLN A 128 -11.23 -7.89 13.37
N SER A 129 -12.32 -7.50 12.68
CA SER A 129 -13.51 -6.85 13.28
C SER A 129 -13.16 -5.67 14.20
N LEU A 130 -12.14 -4.88 13.84
CA LEU A 130 -11.70 -3.74 14.64
C LEU A 130 -12.80 -2.66 14.65
N PRO A 131 -13.29 -2.22 15.83
CA PRO A 131 -14.14 -1.05 15.90
C PRO A 131 -13.36 0.20 15.44
N LEU A 132 -14.06 1.30 15.18
CA LEU A 132 -13.38 2.59 14.99
C LEU A 132 -12.54 2.88 16.23
N TYR A 133 -11.29 3.32 16.03
CA TYR A 133 -10.28 3.54 17.07
C TYR A 133 -10.88 4.07 18.38
N ASP A 134 -10.81 3.24 19.43
CA ASP A 134 -11.47 3.45 20.74
C ASP A 134 -10.54 3.23 21.95
N GLU A 135 -9.22 3.26 21.72
CA GLU A 135 -8.21 3.24 22.77
C GLU A 135 -8.07 4.61 23.44
N SER A 136 -7.94 4.60 24.76
CA SER A 136 -7.66 5.80 25.55
C SER A 136 -6.17 6.11 25.64
N VAL A 137 -5.33 5.09 25.49
CA VAL A 137 -3.87 5.22 25.49
C VAL A 137 -3.39 5.71 24.12
N ILE A 138 -2.29 6.44 24.12
CA ILE A 138 -1.58 6.81 22.88
C ILE A 138 -0.58 5.68 22.58
N PRO A 139 -0.70 4.93 21.47
CA PRO A 139 0.13 3.75 21.19
C PRO A 139 1.64 4.01 21.27
N ALA A 140 2.10 5.19 20.79
CA ALA A 140 3.51 5.57 20.81
C ALA A 140 4.07 5.93 22.20
N SER A 141 3.21 6.03 23.22
CA SER A 141 3.61 6.30 24.62
C SER A 141 3.75 5.02 25.45
N LEU A 142 3.45 3.86 24.86
CA LEU A 142 3.56 2.56 25.54
C LEU A 142 5.02 2.06 25.57
N PRO A 143 5.36 1.10 26.44
CA PRO A 143 6.67 0.45 26.41
C PRO A 143 6.95 -0.19 25.04
N ALA A 144 8.12 0.10 24.47
CA ALA A 144 8.45 -0.28 23.10
C ALA A 144 8.73 -1.78 22.93
N ASP A 145 9.28 -2.41 23.95
CA ASP A 145 9.64 -3.84 23.98
C ASP A 145 8.37 -4.73 24.01
N ASN A 146 7.40 -4.35 24.84
CA ASN A 146 6.17 -5.11 25.02
C ASN A 146 4.94 -4.21 25.25
N PRO A 147 4.40 -3.56 24.21
CA PRO A 147 3.23 -2.68 24.31
C PRO A 147 1.92 -3.45 24.57
N THR A 148 1.83 -4.72 24.12
CA THR A 148 0.58 -5.49 24.07
C THR A 148 -0.20 -5.51 25.40
N PRO A 149 0.40 -5.78 26.57
CA PRO A 149 -0.35 -5.82 27.82
C PRO A 149 -0.91 -4.46 28.27
N HIS A 150 -0.41 -3.35 27.72
CA HIS A 150 -0.76 -2.00 28.14
C HIS A 150 -1.95 -1.39 27.38
N TYR A 151 -2.42 -2.04 26.32
CA TYR A 151 -3.67 -1.66 25.67
C TYR A 151 -4.88 -2.00 26.53
N THR A 152 -5.85 -1.09 26.56
CA THR A 152 -7.02 -1.25 27.43
C THR A 152 -8.01 -2.23 26.86
N ARG A 153 -8.16 -2.29 25.53
CA ARG A 153 -9.19 -3.08 24.86
C ARG A 153 -8.70 -4.49 24.50
N PRO A 154 -9.53 -5.53 24.70
CA PRO A 154 -9.20 -6.89 24.28
C PRO A 154 -8.91 -7.02 22.78
N HIS A 155 -9.67 -6.34 21.91
CA HIS A 155 -9.45 -6.38 20.46
C HIS A 155 -8.13 -5.74 20.05
N THR A 156 -7.71 -4.65 20.70
CA THR A 156 -6.40 -4.04 20.43
C THR A 156 -5.27 -4.96 20.85
N ARG A 157 -5.38 -5.63 22.01
CA ARG A 157 -4.38 -6.63 22.43
C ARG A 157 -4.28 -7.80 21.45
N ALA A 158 -5.42 -8.29 20.98
CA ALA A 158 -5.46 -9.34 19.96
C ALA A 158 -4.81 -8.88 18.65
N TRP A 159 -5.11 -7.66 18.20
CA TRP A 159 -4.51 -7.09 17.00
C TRP A 159 -3.01 -6.84 17.14
N SER A 160 -2.57 -6.30 18.28
CA SER A 160 -1.15 -6.14 18.63
C SER A 160 -0.42 -7.49 18.59
N ALA A 161 -1.01 -8.53 19.17
CA ALA A 161 -0.44 -9.88 19.14
C ALA A 161 -0.29 -10.40 17.70
N VAL A 162 -1.34 -10.32 16.89
CA VAL A 162 -1.30 -10.73 15.46
C VAL A 162 -0.20 -9.97 14.71
N VAL A 163 -0.13 -8.65 14.83
CA VAL A 163 0.87 -7.84 14.10
C VAL A 163 2.30 -8.18 14.55
N ARG A 164 2.50 -8.55 15.81
CA ARG A 164 3.82 -8.94 16.34
C ARG A 164 4.32 -10.29 15.80
N GLU A 165 3.46 -11.13 15.24
CA GLU A 165 3.86 -12.42 14.64
C GLU A 165 4.62 -12.30 13.31
N TYR A 166 4.57 -11.13 12.67
CA TYR A 166 5.13 -10.93 11.34
C TYR A 166 6.35 -10.01 11.35
N ASP A 167 7.34 -10.34 10.53
CA ASP A 167 8.56 -9.56 10.35
C ASP A 167 8.38 -8.40 9.37
N ALA A 168 7.51 -8.55 8.37
CA ALA A 168 7.23 -7.55 7.34
C ALA A 168 5.79 -7.61 6.84
N PHE A 169 5.38 -6.57 6.11
CA PHE A 169 4.01 -6.40 5.61
C PHE A 169 3.99 -5.99 4.14
N ILE A 170 3.04 -6.52 3.38
CA ILE A 170 2.66 -6.05 2.04
C ILE A 170 1.20 -5.60 2.13
N PHE A 171 0.93 -4.33 1.93
CA PHE A 171 -0.42 -3.79 1.99
C PHE A 171 -1.04 -3.74 0.59
N VAL A 172 -2.10 -4.52 0.37
CA VAL A 172 -2.87 -4.51 -0.89
C VAL A 172 -4.07 -3.58 -0.72
N THR A 173 -3.97 -2.37 -1.28
CA THR A 173 -4.89 -1.26 -1.00
C THR A 173 -5.65 -0.75 -2.22
N PRO A 174 -7.00 -0.67 -2.18
CA PRO A 174 -7.72 0.16 -3.14
C PRO A 174 -7.43 1.63 -2.90
N GLN A 175 -7.67 2.44 -3.94
CA GLN A 175 -7.85 3.88 -3.80
C GLN A 175 -9.32 4.23 -3.63
N TYR A 176 -9.70 4.69 -2.44
CA TYR A 176 -11.03 5.22 -2.14
C TYR A 176 -10.96 6.74 -1.99
N ASN A 177 -11.73 7.46 -2.82
CA ASN A 177 -11.85 8.91 -2.78
C ASN A 177 -10.49 9.61 -2.57
N TRP A 178 -9.52 9.29 -3.43
CA TRP A 178 -8.17 9.88 -3.40
C TRP A 178 -7.30 9.50 -2.18
N SER A 179 -7.60 8.41 -1.47
CA SER A 179 -6.81 7.95 -0.33
C SER A 179 -6.89 6.44 -0.12
N ILE A 180 -6.27 5.97 0.95
CA ILE A 180 -6.43 4.62 1.49
C ILE A 180 -7.81 4.41 2.14
N PRO A 181 -8.27 3.15 2.29
CA PRO A 181 -9.51 2.85 2.99
C PRO A 181 -9.47 3.24 4.47
N ALA A 182 -10.64 3.61 5.01
CA ALA A 182 -10.79 3.87 6.44
C ALA A 182 -10.40 2.67 7.31
N SER A 183 -10.74 1.45 6.88
CA SER A 183 -10.36 0.20 7.55
C SER A 183 -8.86 0.04 7.69
N LEU A 184 -8.09 0.36 6.64
CA LEU A 184 -6.63 0.29 6.67
C LEU A 184 -6.05 1.31 7.65
N LYS A 185 -6.50 2.57 7.53
CA LYS A 185 -6.03 3.63 8.41
C LYS A 185 -6.35 3.34 9.88
N ASN A 186 -7.56 2.85 10.14
CA ASN A 186 -8.02 2.46 11.47
C ASN A 186 -7.13 1.35 12.06
N ALA A 187 -6.86 0.29 11.30
CA ALA A 187 -6.00 -0.82 11.76
C ALA A 187 -4.56 -0.35 12.07
N LEU A 188 -4.03 0.58 11.27
CA LEU A 188 -2.72 1.17 11.50
C LEU A 188 -2.70 2.06 12.75
N ASP A 189 -3.76 2.84 12.99
CA ASP A 189 -3.85 3.81 14.11
C ASP A 189 -3.91 3.16 15.49
N TYR A 190 -4.37 1.90 15.59
CA TYR A 190 -4.40 1.17 16.86
C TYR A 190 -3.00 0.94 17.47
N LEU A 191 -1.96 0.88 16.65
CA LEU A 191 -0.65 0.34 17.04
C LEU A 191 0.49 1.28 16.63
N PHE A 192 1.66 1.13 17.23
CA PHE A 192 2.84 1.93 16.86
C PHE A 192 4.12 1.12 16.91
N HIS A 193 4.47 0.60 18.09
CA HIS A 193 5.72 -0.14 18.29
C HIS A 193 5.75 -1.46 17.54
N GLU A 194 4.60 -2.05 17.28
CA GLU A 194 4.42 -3.27 16.50
C GLU A 194 4.76 -3.09 15.02
N TRP A 195 4.64 -1.87 14.50
CA TRP A 195 5.00 -1.52 13.13
C TRP A 195 6.45 -1.08 12.99
N LYS A 196 6.96 -0.37 14.00
CA LYS A 196 8.26 0.32 13.96
C LYS A 196 9.39 -0.63 13.54
N GLY A 197 10.16 -0.19 12.55
CA GLY A 197 11.33 -0.89 12.02
C GLY A 197 11.01 -2.00 11.00
N LYS A 198 9.76 -2.44 10.91
CA LYS A 198 9.38 -3.53 9.99
C LYS A 198 9.37 -3.07 8.54
N PRO A 199 9.89 -3.88 7.59
CA PRO A 199 9.76 -3.60 6.17
C PRO A 199 8.30 -3.57 5.71
N ALA A 200 8.01 -2.70 4.74
CA ALA A 200 6.68 -2.57 4.16
C ALA A 200 6.67 -2.42 2.64
N GLY A 201 5.89 -3.26 1.96
CA GLY A 201 5.51 -3.15 0.54
C GLY A 201 4.11 -2.56 0.38
N ILE A 202 3.88 -1.87 -0.74
CA ILE A 202 2.57 -1.29 -1.08
C ILE A 202 2.17 -1.74 -2.48
N VAL A 203 1.03 -2.41 -2.57
CA VAL A 203 0.36 -2.72 -3.84
C VAL A 203 -0.95 -1.96 -3.88
N SER A 204 -1.08 -1.00 -4.78
CA SER A 204 -2.31 -0.24 -4.94
C SER A 204 -3.13 -0.73 -6.13
N TYR A 205 -4.44 -0.47 -6.10
CA TYR A 205 -5.28 -0.69 -7.29
C TYR A 205 -6.42 0.31 -7.41
N GLY A 206 -6.91 0.46 -8.63
CA GLY A 206 -8.04 1.31 -8.98
C GLY A 206 -8.09 1.58 -10.48
N SER A 207 -9.02 2.42 -10.93
CA SER A 207 -9.20 2.72 -12.36
C SER A 207 -7.96 3.29 -13.07
N LYS A 208 -7.01 3.83 -12.30
CA LYS A 208 -5.69 4.31 -12.75
C LYS A 208 -4.53 3.75 -11.93
N GLY A 209 -4.67 2.55 -11.37
CA GLY A 209 -3.61 1.90 -10.59
C GLY A 209 -3.53 2.31 -9.11
N GLY A 210 -4.25 3.35 -8.68
CA GLY A 210 -4.39 3.70 -7.26
C GLY A 210 -3.24 4.50 -6.65
N GLY A 211 -2.43 5.19 -7.45
CA GLY A 211 -1.22 5.88 -6.98
C GLY A 211 -1.41 6.88 -5.83
N LYS A 212 -2.59 7.49 -5.66
CA LYS A 212 -2.84 8.39 -4.51
C LYS A 212 -2.96 7.64 -3.19
N ALA A 213 -3.49 6.42 -3.23
CA ALA A 213 -3.46 5.54 -2.06
C ALA A 213 -2.01 5.19 -1.70
N THR A 214 -1.16 4.91 -2.69
CA THR A 214 0.28 4.66 -2.47
C THR A 214 0.97 5.86 -1.83
N ASP A 215 0.78 7.08 -2.36
CA ASP A 215 1.38 8.30 -1.82
C ASP A 215 1.00 8.50 -0.34
N HIS A 216 -0.30 8.40 -0.04
CA HIS A 216 -0.81 8.60 1.32
C HIS A 216 -0.35 7.49 2.27
N LEU A 217 -0.42 6.23 1.83
CA LEU A 217 0.00 5.10 2.65
C LEU A 217 1.49 5.19 2.96
N ARG A 218 2.33 5.50 1.97
CA ARG A 218 3.78 5.66 2.18
C ARG A 218 4.08 6.70 3.26
N GLY A 219 3.37 7.83 3.26
CA GLY A 219 3.47 8.84 4.32
C GLY A 219 3.07 8.30 5.69
N VAL A 220 1.96 7.57 5.79
CA VAL A 220 1.50 6.94 7.05
C VAL A 220 2.50 5.92 7.58
N LEU A 221 2.95 4.98 6.74
CA LEU A 221 3.90 3.93 7.12
C LEU A 221 5.26 4.51 7.53
N THR A 222 5.72 5.56 6.84
CA THR A 222 6.93 6.31 7.22
C THR A 222 6.74 6.98 8.59
N GLY A 223 5.57 7.56 8.85
CA GLY A 223 5.20 8.14 10.15
C GLY A 223 5.21 7.10 11.28
N LEU A 224 4.77 5.87 10.99
CA LEU A 224 4.85 4.71 11.87
C LEU A 224 6.26 4.09 11.95
N ARG A 225 7.25 4.71 11.31
CA ARG A 225 8.66 4.28 11.32
C ARG A 225 8.88 2.89 10.70
N MET A 226 8.05 2.50 9.74
CA MET A 226 8.30 1.32 8.91
C MET A 226 9.35 1.63 7.84
N ARG A 227 10.03 0.60 7.33
CA ARG A 227 10.98 0.70 6.22
C ARG A 227 10.28 0.40 4.91
N VAL A 228 9.71 1.43 4.29
CA VAL A 228 8.88 1.27 3.09
C VAL A 228 9.76 1.13 1.85
N VAL A 229 9.62 0.02 1.12
CA VAL A 229 10.39 -0.24 -0.11
C VAL A 229 10.00 0.73 -1.23
N GLY A 230 10.91 0.94 -2.18
CA GLY A 230 10.76 1.93 -3.25
C GLY A 230 9.70 1.50 -4.27
N THR A 231 9.82 0.26 -4.73
CA THR A 231 8.90 -0.31 -5.72
C THR A 231 7.49 -0.45 -5.16
N ALA A 232 6.50 0.09 -5.87
CA ALA A 232 5.08 0.04 -5.48
C ALA A 232 4.19 -0.27 -6.69
N PRO A 233 3.79 -1.55 -6.88
CA PRO A 233 2.93 -1.95 -8.00
C PRO A 233 1.55 -1.28 -7.95
N GLY A 234 1.08 -0.79 -9.10
CA GLY A 234 -0.24 -0.20 -9.27
C GLY A 234 -1.07 -0.98 -10.29
N LEU A 235 -2.13 -1.65 -9.84
CA LEU A 235 -2.98 -2.50 -10.66
C LEU A 235 -4.17 -1.70 -11.22
N VAL A 236 -4.21 -1.55 -12.54
CA VAL A 236 -5.30 -0.84 -13.24
C VAL A 236 -6.50 -1.76 -13.35
N VAL A 237 -7.62 -1.39 -12.72
CA VAL A 237 -8.84 -2.19 -12.72
C VAL A 237 -9.93 -1.44 -13.49
N LYS A 238 -10.33 -1.95 -14.65
CA LYS A 238 -11.35 -1.34 -15.52
C LYS A 238 -12.65 -2.13 -15.51
N PHE A 239 -12.57 -3.44 -15.31
CA PHE A 239 -13.67 -4.38 -15.46
C PHE A 239 -13.92 -5.10 -14.14
N THR A 240 -14.44 -4.37 -13.14
CA THR A 240 -14.55 -4.94 -11.78
C THR A 240 -15.67 -5.97 -11.61
N GLY A 241 -16.61 -6.08 -12.56
CA GLY A 241 -17.83 -6.88 -12.41
C GLY A 241 -18.69 -6.52 -11.19
N LEU A 242 -18.33 -5.47 -10.44
CA LEU A 242 -18.95 -5.17 -9.16
C LEU A 242 -20.37 -4.66 -9.40
N PRO A 243 -21.38 -5.27 -8.76
CA PRO A 243 -22.76 -4.83 -8.91
C PRO A 243 -22.91 -3.40 -8.36
N ILE A 244 -23.57 -2.56 -9.15
CA ILE A 244 -23.91 -1.20 -8.73
C ILE A 244 -25.18 -1.27 -7.86
N GLY A 245 -25.11 -0.77 -6.63
CA GLY A 245 -26.29 -0.60 -5.77
C GLY A 245 -26.78 -1.86 -5.05
N ALA A 246 -26.08 -2.99 -5.14
CA ALA A 246 -26.40 -4.18 -4.35
C ALA A 246 -25.55 -4.20 -3.07
N ALA A 247 -26.12 -3.73 -1.97
CA ALA A 247 -25.66 -4.13 -0.65
C ALA A 247 -26.25 -5.52 -0.38
N SER A 248 -25.45 -6.58 -0.50
CA SER A 248 -25.83 -7.89 0.01
C SER A 248 -25.24 -8.09 1.40
N GLU A 249 -26.03 -8.63 2.32
CA GLU A 249 -25.53 -9.09 3.63
C GLU A 249 -24.60 -10.30 3.47
N GLU A 250 -24.79 -11.09 2.40
CA GLU A 250 -23.91 -12.19 2.03
C GLU A 250 -22.69 -11.69 1.22
N GLU A 251 -21.50 -12.17 1.58
CA GLU A 251 -20.25 -11.89 0.88
C GLU A 251 -20.26 -12.61 -0.48
N VAL A 252 -20.66 -11.90 -1.53
CA VAL A 252 -20.52 -12.40 -2.90
C VAL A 252 -19.04 -12.38 -3.26
N LYS A 253 -18.49 -13.56 -3.56
CA LYS A 253 -17.12 -13.69 -4.08
C LYS A 253 -17.04 -12.99 -5.44
N VAL A 254 -16.21 -11.95 -5.52
CA VAL A 254 -15.98 -11.20 -6.75
C VAL A 254 -14.74 -11.74 -7.43
N GLU A 255 -14.91 -12.41 -8.55
CA GLU A 255 -13.79 -12.89 -9.37
C GLU A 255 -13.12 -11.73 -10.14
N LEU A 256 -11.84 -11.91 -10.44
CA LEU A 256 -11.11 -10.98 -11.31
C LEU A 256 -11.55 -11.17 -12.76
N ASP A 257 -11.80 -10.08 -13.46
CA ASP A 257 -12.06 -10.13 -14.90
C ASP A 257 -10.75 -10.41 -15.64
N GLU A 258 -10.75 -11.43 -16.50
CA GLU A 258 -9.56 -11.88 -17.23
C GLU A 258 -8.92 -10.77 -18.06
N ARG A 259 -9.69 -9.78 -18.53
CA ARG A 259 -9.15 -8.65 -19.29
C ARG A 259 -8.29 -7.72 -18.43
N ASP A 260 -8.67 -7.54 -17.16
CA ASP A 260 -7.86 -6.77 -16.22
C ASP A 260 -6.57 -7.54 -15.91
N VAL A 261 -6.66 -8.86 -15.68
CA VAL A 261 -5.49 -9.72 -15.41
C VAL A 261 -4.52 -9.76 -16.60
N GLU A 262 -5.03 -9.92 -17.82
CA GLU A 262 -4.18 -9.89 -19.02
C GLU A 262 -3.52 -8.53 -19.21
N GLY A 263 -4.26 -7.44 -18.98
CA GLY A 263 -3.70 -6.09 -18.98
C GLY A 263 -2.57 -5.91 -17.95
N TRP A 264 -2.63 -6.58 -16.79
CA TRP A 264 -1.54 -6.56 -15.81
C TRP A 264 -0.32 -7.34 -16.30
N ARG A 265 -0.51 -8.48 -16.96
CA ARG A 265 0.57 -9.27 -17.56
C ARG A 265 1.28 -8.49 -18.67
N GLU A 266 0.53 -7.92 -19.60
CA GLU A 266 1.05 -7.12 -20.71
C GLU A 266 1.81 -5.88 -20.23
N SER A 267 1.36 -5.26 -19.13
CA SER A 267 2.03 -4.10 -18.53
C SER A 267 3.20 -4.48 -17.58
N GLY A 268 3.49 -5.77 -17.42
CA GLY A 268 4.62 -6.25 -16.62
C GLY A 268 4.42 -6.13 -15.11
N VAL A 269 3.19 -6.01 -14.61
CA VAL A 269 2.87 -5.87 -13.17
C VAL A 269 3.50 -6.98 -12.35
N GLU A 270 3.51 -8.22 -12.86
CA GLU A 270 4.14 -9.34 -12.17
C GLU A 270 5.62 -9.08 -11.92
N GLY A 271 6.39 -8.60 -12.91
CA GLY A 271 7.79 -8.24 -12.71
C GLY A 271 7.98 -7.15 -11.64
N ILE A 272 7.08 -6.16 -11.58
CA ILE A 272 7.11 -5.10 -10.56
C ILE A 272 6.78 -5.68 -9.17
N LEU A 273 5.83 -6.61 -9.06
CA LEU A 273 5.52 -7.32 -7.82
C LEU A 273 6.74 -8.11 -7.32
N ARG A 274 7.42 -8.83 -8.23
CA ARG A 274 8.64 -9.58 -7.91
C ARG A 274 9.76 -8.67 -7.41
N ASN A 275 9.99 -7.54 -8.08
CA ASN A 275 10.97 -6.53 -7.65
C ASN A 275 10.64 -5.96 -6.26
N MET A 276 9.37 -5.64 -6.00
CA MET A 276 8.93 -5.22 -4.66
C MET A 276 9.18 -6.31 -3.61
N GLY A 277 8.86 -7.57 -3.93
CA GLY A 277 9.14 -8.72 -3.06
C GLY A 277 10.62 -8.82 -2.74
N MET A 278 11.47 -8.72 -3.75
CA MET A 278 12.93 -8.74 -3.61
C MET A 278 13.46 -7.59 -2.73
N GLU A 279 13.01 -6.35 -2.96
CA GLU A 279 13.36 -5.21 -2.10
C GLU A 279 12.93 -5.46 -0.65
N LEU A 280 11.74 -6.03 -0.44
CA LEU A 280 11.22 -6.31 0.89
C LEU A 280 12.05 -7.37 1.63
N VAL A 281 12.49 -8.42 0.92
CA VAL A 281 13.40 -9.42 1.47
C VAL A 281 14.73 -8.80 1.85
N CYS A 282 15.30 -7.95 1.01
CA CYS A 282 16.56 -7.29 1.35
C CYS A 282 16.46 -6.29 2.50
N GLU A 283 15.26 -5.77 2.78
CA GLU A 283 15.03 -5.01 3.99
C GLU A 283 14.93 -5.94 5.23
N LEU A 284 14.44 -7.17 5.13
CA LEU A 284 14.41 -8.09 6.28
C LEU A 284 15.79 -8.38 6.88
N ASP A 285 16.86 -8.26 6.09
CA ASP A 285 18.24 -8.51 6.50
C ASP A 285 18.91 -7.34 7.24
N LYS A 286 18.29 -6.16 7.25
CA LYS A 286 18.87 -4.96 7.88
C LYS A 286 18.42 -4.88 9.34
N GLU A 287 19.39 -4.97 10.26
CA GLU A 287 19.24 -4.72 11.69
C GLU A 287 18.97 -3.25 12.02
#